data_AF-A0AAV6TU20-F1
#
_entry.id   AF-A0AAV6TU20-F1
#
_cell.length_a   1.000
_cell.length_b   1.000
_cell.length_c   1.000
_cell.angle_alpha   90.00
_cell.angle_beta   90.00
_cell.angle_gamma   90.00
#
_symmetry.space_group_name_H-M   'P 1'
#
loop_
_entity.id
_entity.type
_entity.pdbx_description
1 polymer ?
#
loop_
_entity_poly.entity_id
_entity_poly.type
_entity_poly.pdbx_seq_one_letter_code
_entity_poly.pdbx_strand_id
1 'polypeptide(L)'
;LVNPSMCNADQFDCKNSRCIPRNNLCDYTDDCGNFEDEKQETCLTAVSRCSFDQSFCNWVVDSSTDGEWQRRKPFESLVEGPTRDHTTGSVNGQFLYVQGRMRPVPARILGPVLEPAEGCQIRLYYDIRGAGPLSLQVKTRTEQNGEEKIVWTREDPTEGYYFVSTESRSLKLGAFR
;
A
#
# COMPACT_ATOMS: atom_id res chain seq x y z
N LEU A 1 4.94 -29.54 29.85
CA LEU A 1 4.03 -28.43 30.24
C LEU A 1 3.71 -27.68 28.95
N VAL A 2 2.44 -27.77 28.52
CA VAL A 2 1.97 -27.12 27.29
C VAL A 2 1.93 -25.62 27.56
N ASN A 3 2.72 -24.84 26.83
CA ASN A 3 2.70 -23.38 26.96
C ASN A 3 1.57 -22.88 26.06
N PRO A 4 0.43 -22.40 26.60
CA PRO A 4 -0.65 -21.90 25.76
C PRO A 4 -0.16 -20.59 25.15
N SER A 5 -0.23 -20.46 23.83
CA SER A 5 0.05 -19.20 23.13
C SER A 5 -0.72 -18.07 23.82
N MET A 6 -0.02 -17.12 24.46
CA MET A 6 -0.63 -16.02 25.22
C MET A 6 -1.29 -14.97 24.31
N CYS A 7 -1.02 -15.02 23.01
CA CYS A 7 -1.63 -14.16 22.01
C CYS A 7 -2.90 -14.77 21.42
N ASN A 8 -3.83 -13.90 21.01
CA ASN A 8 -5.05 -14.33 20.34
C ASN A 8 -4.78 -14.98 18.98
N ALA A 9 -5.76 -15.71 18.45
CA ALA A 9 -5.67 -16.36 17.15
C ALA A 9 -5.42 -15.39 15.97
N ASP A 10 -5.61 -14.08 16.15
CA ASP A 10 -5.35 -13.03 15.15
C ASP A 10 -4.08 -12.20 15.43
N GLN A 11 -3.29 -12.61 16.44
CA GLN A 11 -2.08 -11.91 16.86
C GLN A 11 -0.82 -12.74 16.55
N PHE A 12 0.28 -12.02 16.31
CA PHE A 12 1.63 -12.57 16.22
C PHE A 12 2.33 -12.42 17.58
N ASP A 13 3.01 -13.47 18.00
CA ASP A 13 3.75 -13.54 19.25
C ASP A 13 5.23 -13.22 19.00
N CYS A 14 5.64 -12.00 19.35
CA CYS A 14 7.03 -11.57 19.28
C CYS A 14 7.88 -12.35 20.32
N LYS A 15 9.17 -12.57 20.08
CA LYS A 15 10.05 -13.30 21.03
C LYS A 15 10.13 -12.69 22.44
N ASN A 16 9.80 -11.41 22.59
CA ASN A 16 9.72 -10.71 23.87
C ASN A 16 8.34 -10.86 24.56
N SER A 17 7.49 -11.80 24.12
CA SER A 17 6.13 -12.03 24.62
C SER A 17 5.18 -10.86 24.43
N ARG A 18 5.46 -9.99 23.45
CA ARG A 18 4.55 -8.94 22.99
C ARG A 18 3.66 -9.51 21.90
N CYS A 19 2.35 -9.27 22.01
CA CYS A 19 1.39 -9.63 20.97
C CYS A 19 1.10 -8.42 20.08
N ILE A 20 1.33 -8.55 18.78
CA ILE A 20 0.95 -7.54 17.79
C ILE A 20 -0.16 -8.10 16.89
N PRO A 21 -1.07 -7.28 16.34
CA PRO A 21 -2.02 -7.76 15.34
C PRO A 21 -1.28 -8.40 14.17
N ARG A 22 -1.80 -9.49 13.57
CA ARG A 22 -1.20 -10.04 12.34
C ARG A 22 -1.12 -9.04 11.19
N ASN A 23 -2.04 -8.08 11.19
CA ASN A 23 -2.01 -6.96 10.25
C ASN A 23 -0.76 -6.09 10.44
N ASN A 24 -0.08 -6.11 11.58
CA ASN A 24 1.15 -5.33 11.78
C ASN A 24 2.41 -6.07 11.31
N LEU A 25 2.27 -7.31 10.84
CA LEU A 25 3.39 -7.99 10.21
C LEU A 25 3.72 -7.37 8.86
N CYS A 26 5.01 -7.09 8.67
CA CYS A 26 5.60 -6.69 7.40
C CYS A 26 4.99 -5.40 6.86
N ASP A 27 4.63 -4.49 7.76
CA ASP A 27 4.05 -3.19 7.42
C ASP A 27 5.07 -2.05 7.49
N TYR A 28 6.35 -2.40 7.63
CA TYR A 28 7.52 -1.54 7.70
C TYR A 28 7.61 -0.72 9.00
N THR A 29 6.84 -1.09 10.02
CA THR A 29 6.88 -0.51 11.36
C THR A 29 7.46 -1.53 12.34
N ASP A 30 8.35 -1.11 13.25
CA ASP A 30 8.84 -1.99 14.31
C ASP A 30 7.83 -2.07 15.46
N ASP A 31 6.84 -2.95 15.34
CA ASP A 31 5.82 -3.18 16.37
C ASP A 31 6.30 -4.14 17.46
N CYS A 32 7.20 -5.08 17.14
CA CYS A 32 7.81 -5.93 18.16
C CYS A 32 8.83 -5.17 19.04
N GLY A 33 9.44 -4.09 18.53
CA GLY A 33 10.53 -3.32 19.17
C GLY A 33 11.92 -3.92 18.99
N ASN A 34 12.03 -4.96 18.15
CA ASN A 34 13.27 -5.66 17.82
C ASN A 34 13.35 -6.02 16.31
N PHE A 35 12.46 -5.44 15.51
CA PHE A 35 12.30 -5.61 14.07
C PHE A 35 11.97 -7.04 13.62
N GLU A 36 11.56 -7.93 14.53
CA GLU A 36 11.29 -9.34 14.20
C GLU A 36 10.11 -9.54 13.25
N ASP A 37 9.06 -8.75 13.46
CA ASP A 37 7.88 -8.61 12.62
C ASP A 37 8.16 -8.13 11.20
N GLU A 38 9.32 -7.51 10.98
CA GLU A 38 9.76 -6.96 9.69
C GLU A 38 10.93 -7.74 9.06
N LYS A 39 11.35 -8.85 9.68
CA LYS A 39 12.41 -9.69 9.12
C LYS A 39 11.94 -10.43 7.87
N GLN A 40 12.87 -10.58 6.93
CA GLN A 40 12.64 -11.31 5.67
C GLN A 40 12.02 -12.70 5.88
N GLU A 41 12.47 -13.43 6.89
CA GLU A 41 11.97 -14.77 7.26
C GLU A 41 10.51 -14.74 7.75
N THR A 42 10.11 -13.71 8.50
CA THR A 42 8.72 -13.49 8.93
C THR A 42 7.84 -13.04 7.76
N CYS A 43 8.42 -12.28 6.82
CA CYS A 43 7.70 -11.65 5.72
C CYS A 43 7.58 -12.45 4.43
N LEU A 44 8.04 -13.70 4.41
CA LEU A 44 7.97 -14.56 3.22
C LEU A 44 6.54 -14.72 2.66
N THR A 45 5.52 -14.65 3.53
CA THR A 45 4.11 -14.78 3.14
C THR A 45 3.40 -13.44 2.98
N ALA A 46 4.06 -12.30 3.21
CA ALA A 46 3.48 -10.97 3.13
C ALA A 46 3.45 -10.43 1.68
N VAL A 47 2.92 -11.24 0.75
CA VAL A 47 2.95 -11.04 -0.71
C VAL A 47 2.26 -9.73 -1.15
N SER A 48 1.39 -9.18 -0.31
CA SER A 48 0.61 -7.96 -0.54
C SER A 48 1.30 -6.66 -0.09
N ARG A 49 2.43 -6.74 0.62
CA ARG A 49 3.16 -5.56 1.13
C ARG A 49 4.17 -5.07 0.11
N CYS A 50 4.18 -3.77 -0.15
CA CYS A 50 5.11 -3.19 -1.11
C CYS A 50 5.47 -1.73 -0.76
N SER A 51 6.74 -1.49 -0.44
CA SER A 51 7.29 -0.14 -0.24
C SER A 51 7.65 0.58 -1.54
N PHE A 52 7.79 -0.17 -2.64
CA PHE A 52 8.28 0.31 -3.94
C PHE A 52 9.76 0.74 -3.99
N ASP A 53 10.56 0.51 -2.94
CA ASP A 53 11.98 0.92 -2.90
C ASP A 53 12.87 0.16 -3.88
N GLN A 54 12.57 -1.12 -4.13
CA GLN A 54 13.40 -2.00 -4.98
C GLN A 54 12.71 -2.44 -6.27
N SER A 55 11.39 -2.66 -6.26
CA SER A 55 10.60 -3.11 -7.41
C SER A 55 9.14 -2.66 -7.29
N PHE A 56 8.30 -3.01 -8.27
CA PHE A 56 6.84 -2.93 -8.12
C PHE A 56 6.27 -4.09 -7.27
N CYS A 57 7.11 -4.92 -6.68
CA CYS A 57 6.72 -6.16 -6.00
C CYS A 57 5.86 -7.03 -6.94
N ASN A 58 4.62 -7.33 -6.55
CA ASN A 58 3.65 -8.07 -7.35
C ASN A 58 2.59 -7.17 -8.01
N TRP A 59 2.84 -5.86 -8.05
CA TRP A 59 1.98 -4.90 -8.74
C TRP A 59 2.35 -4.82 -10.22
N VAL A 60 1.33 -4.72 -11.07
CA VAL A 60 1.47 -4.65 -12.53
C VAL A 60 0.87 -3.35 -13.02
N VAL A 61 1.70 -2.52 -13.66
CA VAL A 61 1.24 -1.28 -14.30
C VAL A 61 0.41 -1.65 -15.52
N ASP A 62 -0.79 -1.08 -15.61
CA ASP A 62 -1.69 -1.34 -16.73
C ASP A 62 -1.36 -0.43 -17.90
N SER A 63 -0.67 -0.99 -18.89
CA SER A 63 -0.27 -0.27 -20.11
C SER A 63 -1.43 0.03 -21.06
N SER A 64 -2.66 -0.39 -20.76
CA SER A 64 -3.84 -0.02 -21.55
C SER A 64 -4.38 1.36 -21.23
N THR A 65 -3.90 2.02 -20.18
CA THR A 65 -4.27 3.39 -19.82
C THR A 65 -3.31 4.43 -20.40
N ASP A 66 -3.82 5.60 -20.78
CA ASP A 66 -3.02 6.70 -21.35
C ASP A 66 -2.02 7.33 -20.35
N GLY A 67 -2.32 7.21 -19.06
CA GLY A 67 -1.41 7.53 -17.97
C GLY A 67 -0.72 6.28 -17.42
N GLU A 68 0.46 6.45 -16.84
CA GLU A 68 1.28 5.35 -16.35
C GLU A 68 1.81 5.65 -14.94
N TRP A 69 1.66 4.68 -14.04
CA TRP A 69 2.30 4.71 -12.73
C TRP A 69 3.77 4.34 -12.87
N GLN A 70 4.65 5.15 -12.30
CA GLN A 70 6.08 4.92 -12.32
C GLN A 70 6.66 4.95 -10.91
N ARG A 71 7.79 4.28 -10.71
CA ARG A 71 8.57 4.44 -9.48
C ARG A 71 9.42 5.69 -9.61
N ARG A 72 9.40 6.52 -8.57
CA ARG A 72 10.12 7.78 -8.53
C ARG A 72 10.93 7.87 -7.25
N LYS A 73 12.12 8.47 -7.36
CA LYS A 73 12.86 8.96 -6.20
C LYS A 73 12.19 10.22 -5.62
N PRO A 74 12.42 10.52 -4.34
CA PRO A 74 11.97 11.75 -3.74
C PRO A 74 12.41 13.01 -4.49
N PHE A 75 11.62 14.07 -4.35
CA PHE A 75 11.89 15.38 -4.94
C PHE A 75 12.97 16.12 -4.14
N GLU A 76 13.60 17.12 -4.76
CA GLU A 76 14.60 17.96 -4.08
C GLU A 76 13.94 18.97 -3.12
N SER A 77 12.74 19.43 -3.46
CA SER A 77 12.00 20.43 -2.69
C SER A 77 10.61 19.95 -2.30
N LEU A 78 10.19 20.35 -1.09
CA LEU A 78 8.84 20.12 -0.57
C LEU A 78 7.75 20.84 -1.36
N VAL A 79 8.08 21.76 -2.26
CA VAL A 79 7.09 22.39 -3.15
C VAL A 79 6.68 21.44 -4.27
N GLU A 80 7.64 20.67 -4.80
CA GLU A 80 7.41 19.78 -5.95
C GLU A 80 6.78 18.45 -5.55
N GLY A 81 7.10 17.96 -4.35
CA GLY A 81 6.59 16.69 -3.84
C GLY A 81 7.25 16.25 -2.54
N PRO A 82 7.04 14.99 -2.11
CA PRO A 82 7.74 14.43 -0.97
C PRO A 82 9.25 14.37 -1.20
N THR A 83 10.04 14.87 -0.24
CA THR A 83 11.51 14.86 -0.28
C THR A 83 12.14 13.60 0.32
N ARG A 84 11.31 12.72 0.89
CA ARG A 84 11.67 11.42 1.46
C ARG A 84 10.56 10.40 1.18
N ASP A 85 10.89 9.13 1.01
CA ASP A 85 9.87 8.08 0.97
C ASP A 85 9.21 7.91 2.34
N HIS A 86 7.96 7.46 2.35
CA HIS A 86 7.20 7.28 3.58
C HIS A 86 7.77 6.15 4.46
N THR A 87 8.13 5.03 3.83
CA THR A 87 8.47 3.77 4.50
C THR A 87 9.67 3.91 5.45
N THR A 88 10.74 4.54 4.98
CA THR A 88 12.01 4.64 5.71
C THR A 88 12.44 6.08 6.00
N GLY A 89 11.70 7.07 5.48
CA GLY A 89 12.11 8.46 5.55
C GLY A 89 13.40 8.73 4.77
N SER A 90 13.74 7.91 3.79
CA SER A 90 15.00 8.00 3.05
C SER A 90 14.89 8.94 1.86
N VAL A 91 15.96 9.68 1.61
CA VAL A 91 16.12 10.47 0.36
C VAL A 91 16.45 9.57 -0.84
N ASN A 92 16.81 8.31 -0.59
CA ASN A 92 17.17 7.32 -1.60
C ASN A 92 16.10 6.24 -1.80
N GLY A 93 15.01 6.28 -1.02
CA GLY A 93 13.87 5.39 -1.22
C GLY A 93 13.13 5.70 -2.52
N GLN A 94 12.03 4.99 -2.76
CA GLN A 94 11.17 5.22 -3.91
C GLN A 94 9.69 5.04 -3.55
N PHE A 95 8.83 5.69 -4.33
CA PHE A 95 7.39 5.56 -4.20
C PHE A 95 6.74 5.54 -5.59
N LEU A 96 5.48 5.11 -5.65
CA LEU A 96 4.66 5.22 -6.85
C LEU A 96 4.28 6.67 -7.13
N TYR A 97 4.37 7.07 -8.38
CA TYR A 97 4.12 8.41 -8.84
C TYR A 97 3.41 8.40 -10.19
N VAL A 98 2.45 9.32 -10.36
CA VAL A 98 1.86 9.65 -11.65
C VAL A 98 1.93 11.17 -11.84
N GLN A 99 2.43 11.61 -12.99
CA GLN A 99 2.53 13.02 -13.31
C GLN A 99 1.15 13.55 -13.73
N GLY A 100 0.66 14.58 -13.04
CA GLY A 100 -0.55 15.30 -13.45
C GLY A 100 -0.39 15.95 -14.82
N ARG A 101 -1.48 15.99 -15.60
CA ARG A 101 -1.54 16.59 -16.95
C ARG A 101 -2.63 17.66 -17.01
N MET A 102 -2.48 18.62 -17.92
CA MET A 102 -3.52 19.66 -18.16
C MET A 102 -4.88 19.07 -18.52
N ARG A 103 -4.89 17.96 -19.28
CA ARG A 103 -6.06 17.13 -19.53
C ARG A 103 -5.87 15.83 -18.76
N PRO A 104 -6.60 15.61 -17.65
CA PRO A 104 -6.47 14.40 -16.86
C PRO A 104 -6.73 13.15 -17.72
N VAL A 105 -5.87 12.16 -17.57
CA VAL A 105 -5.99 10.83 -18.20
C VAL A 105 -5.98 9.77 -17.09
N PRO A 106 -6.69 8.65 -17.26
CA PRO A 106 -6.62 7.57 -16.29
C PRO A 106 -5.22 6.95 -16.28
N ALA A 107 -4.75 6.53 -15.10
CA ALA A 107 -3.56 5.69 -14.95
C ALA A 107 -3.92 4.55 -14.00
N ARG A 108 -3.71 3.29 -14.40
CA ARG A 108 -4.07 2.15 -13.56
C ARG A 108 -2.87 1.30 -13.18
N ILE A 109 -2.86 0.81 -11.95
CA ILE A 109 -1.94 -0.24 -11.49
C ILE A 109 -2.72 -1.31 -10.75
N LEU A 110 -2.39 -2.57 -11.03
CA LEU A 110 -3.10 -3.76 -10.56
C LEU A 110 -2.25 -4.47 -9.50
N GLY A 111 -2.81 -4.67 -8.31
CA GLY A 111 -2.21 -5.42 -7.22
C GLY A 111 -2.35 -6.93 -7.41
N PRO A 112 -1.70 -7.71 -6.54
CA PRO A 112 -1.75 -9.16 -6.59
C PRO A 112 -3.17 -9.69 -6.37
N VAL A 113 -3.37 -10.94 -6.77
CA VAL A 113 -4.57 -11.68 -6.40
C VAL A 113 -4.50 -12.01 -4.92
N LEU A 114 -5.55 -11.63 -4.19
CA LEU A 114 -5.68 -11.92 -2.77
C LEU A 114 -6.71 -13.03 -2.58
N GLU A 115 -6.55 -13.80 -1.52
CA GLU A 115 -7.56 -14.77 -1.11
C GLU A 115 -8.66 -14.07 -0.30
N PRO A 116 -9.93 -14.48 -0.43
CA PRO A 116 -11.01 -13.94 0.39
C PRO A 116 -10.74 -14.15 1.88
N ALA A 117 -10.85 -13.07 2.66
CA ALA A 117 -10.69 -13.11 4.10
C ALA A 117 -11.67 -12.13 4.75
N GLU A 118 -12.18 -12.48 5.93
CA GLU A 118 -12.95 -11.54 6.74
C GLU A 118 -12.03 -10.45 7.32
N GLY A 119 -12.50 -9.20 7.35
CA GLY A 119 -11.72 -8.08 7.91
C GLY A 119 -10.49 -7.67 7.08
N CYS A 120 -10.45 -7.99 5.78
CA CYS A 120 -9.33 -7.60 4.93
C CYS A 120 -9.30 -6.08 4.72
N GLN A 121 -8.15 -5.46 4.96
CA GLN A 121 -7.93 -4.02 4.85
C GLN A 121 -6.84 -3.70 3.83
N ILE A 122 -7.12 -2.73 2.96
CA ILE A 122 -6.08 -2.09 2.14
C ILE A 122 -5.58 -0.87 2.89
N ARG A 123 -4.27 -0.81 3.11
CA ARG A 123 -3.57 0.35 3.66
C ARG A 123 -2.65 0.96 2.61
N LEU A 124 -2.73 2.28 2.45
CA LEU A 124 -1.84 3.03 1.57
C LEU A 124 -1.51 4.40 2.19
N TYR A 125 -0.32 4.88 1.86
CA TYR A 125 0.12 6.25 2.13
C TYR A 125 0.19 7.01 0.82
N TYR A 126 -0.38 8.21 0.77
CA TYR A 126 -0.48 8.99 -0.47
C TYR A 126 -0.22 10.47 -0.25
N ASP A 127 0.27 11.13 -1.30
CA ASP A 127 0.39 12.59 -1.43
C ASP A 127 -0.14 12.98 -2.82
N ILE A 128 -1.27 13.69 -2.84
CA ILE A 128 -1.95 14.22 -4.01
C ILE A 128 -1.74 15.74 -4.05
N ARG A 129 -1.14 16.22 -5.13
CA ARG A 129 -0.84 17.65 -5.32
C ARG A 129 -1.38 18.17 -6.64
N GLY A 130 -1.69 19.46 -6.66
CA GLY A 130 -2.17 20.18 -7.83
C GLY A 130 -3.45 20.94 -7.53
N ALA A 131 -3.86 21.80 -8.48
CA ALA A 131 -5.06 22.63 -8.39
C ALA A 131 -6.14 22.27 -9.43
N GLY A 132 -5.89 21.22 -10.23
CA GLY A 132 -6.83 20.74 -11.25
C GLY A 132 -7.75 19.65 -10.72
N PRO A 133 -8.60 19.07 -11.58
CA PRO A 133 -9.37 17.87 -11.24
C PRO A 133 -8.42 16.72 -10.92
N LEU A 134 -8.56 16.17 -9.72
CA LEU A 134 -7.74 15.08 -9.19
C LEU A 134 -8.68 13.99 -8.69
N SER A 135 -8.32 12.72 -8.87
CA SER A 135 -9.06 11.60 -8.30
C SER A 135 -8.07 10.45 -8.11
N LEU A 136 -7.97 9.93 -6.89
CA LEU A 136 -7.31 8.68 -6.57
C LEU A 136 -8.37 7.72 -6.04
N GLN A 137 -8.52 6.58 -6.70
CA GLN A 137 -9.54 5.57 -6.37
C GLN A 137 -8.87 4.25 -6.04
N VAL A 138 -9.34 3.60 -4.96
CA VAL A 138 -9.08 2.19 -4.71
C VAL A 138 -10.30 1.42 -5.18
N LYS A 139 -10.07 0.48 -6.09
CA LYS A 139 -11.10 -0.41 -6.62
C LYS A 139 -10.74 -1.86 -6.42
N THR A 140 -11.77 -2.70 -6.40
CA THR A 140 -11.65 -4.15 -6.28
C THR A 140 -12.42 -4.84 -7.39
N ARG A 141 -11.94 -6.00 -7.82
CA ARG A 141 -12.66 -6.89 -8.75
C ARG A 141 -12.41 -8.36 -8.38
N THR A 142 -13.35 -9.23 -8.70
CA THR A 142 -13.28 -10.67 -8.39
C THR A 142 -12.75 -11.53 -9.53
N GLU A 143 -12.78 -11.01 -10.76
CA GLU A 143 -12.42 -11.71 -11.98
C GLU A 143 -11.52 -10.83 -12.87
N GLN A 144 -10.70 -11.46 -13.73
CA GLN A 144 -9.94 -10.72 -14.73
C GLN A 144 -10.92 -10.03 -15.68
N ASN A 145 -10.79 -8.71 -15.83
CA ASN A 145 -11.69 -7.86 -16.62
C ASN A 145 -13.15 -7.87 -16.16
N GLY A 146 -13.43 -8.37 -14.95
CA GLY A 146 -14.75 -8.26 -14.32
C GLY A 146 -15.05 -6.84 -13.86
N GLU A 147 -16.24 -6.67 -13.29
CA GLU A 147 -16.71 -5.39 -12.75
C GLU A 147 -15.78 -4.85 -11.66
N GLU A 148 -15.44 -3.55 -11.76
CA GLU A 148 -14.67 -2.85 -10.74
C GLU A 148 -15.61 -2.16 -9.74
N LYS A 149 -15.47 -2.50 -8.46
CA LYS A 149 -16.16 -1.81 -7.37
C LYS A 149 -15.22 -0.83 -6.67
N ILE A 150 -15.62 0.45 -6.63
CA ILE A 150 -14.91 1.47 -5.83
C ILE A 150 -15.11 1.16 -4.34
N VAL A 151 -14.02 1.06 -3.61
CA VAL A 151 -14.02 0.89 -2.15
C VAL A 151 -13.52 2.13 -1.41
N TRP A 152 -12.82 3.02 -2.11
CA TRP A 152 -12.40 4.31 -1.58
C TRP A 152 -12.06 5.28 -2.71
N THR A 153 -12.26 6.58 -2.47
CA THR A 153 -11.93 7.67 -3.39
C THR A 153 -11.43 8.88 -2.59
N ARG A 154 -10.47 9.61 -3.18
CA ARG A 154 -10.06 10.95 -2.76
C ARG A 154 -9.97 11.87 -3.98
N GLU A 155 -10.58 13.04 -3.89
CA GLU A 155 -10.65 14.01 -5.01
C GLU A 155 -10.00 15.36 -4.67
N ASP A 156 -9.68 15.58 -3.41
CA ASP A 156 -9.03 16.80 -2.94
C ASP A 156 -7.51 16.61 -2.76
N PRO A 157 -6.71 17.66 -2.99
CA PRO A 157 -5.29 17.69 -2.64
C PRO A 157 -5.03 17.38 -1.16
N THR A 158 -3.78 17.04 -0.88
CA THR A 158 -3.27 16.74 0.46
C THR A 158 -2.13 17.68 0.84
N GLU A 159 -1.98 17.94 2.14
CA GLU A 159 -0.79 18.56 2.72
C GLU A 159 0.14 17.49 3.32
N GLY A 160 0.95 16.83 2.48
CA GLY A 160 1.88 15.77 2.92
C GLY A 160 1.29 14.35 2.82
N TYR A 161 1.84 13.41 3.60
CA TYR A 161 1.40 12.02 3.57
C TYR A 161 0.10 11.83 4.35
N TYR A 162 -0.91 11.28 3.69
CA TYR A 162 -2.16 10.84 4.30
C TYR A 162 -2.24 9.33 4.32
N PHE A 163 -2.98 8.82 5.29
CA PHE A 163 -3.22 7.41 5.52
C PHE A 163 -4.68 7.08 5.22
N VAL A 164 -4.91 5.94 4.56
CA VAL A 164 -6.22 5.31 4.53
C VAL A 164 -6.09 3.82 4.84
N SER A 165 -7.01 3.32 5.66
CA SER A 165 -7.36 1.92 5.78
C SER A 165 -8.81 1.74 5.33
N THR A 166 -9.07 0.88 4.34
CA THR A 166 -10.43 0.58 3.88
C THR A 166 -10.68 -0.93 3.86
N GLU A 167 -11.86 -1.35 4.31
CA GLU A 167 -12.27 -2.74 4.35
C GLU A 167 -12.84 -3.21 3.00
N SER A 168 -12.50 -4.42 2.59
CA SER A 168 -13.14 -5.08 1.46
C SER A 168 -13.49 -6.52 1.79
N ARG A 169 -14.71 -6.93 1.43
CA ARG A 169 -15.26 -8.26 1.75
C ARG A 169 -14.86 -9.36 0.75
N SER A 170 -14.22 -9.02 -0.36
CA SER A 170 -13.75 -10.01 -1.35
C SER A 170 -12.66 -9.37 -2.19
N LEU A 171 -11.39 -9.49 -1.78
CA LEU A 171 -10.28 -8.97 -2.57
C LEU A 171 -9.72 -10.06 -3.45
N LYS A 172 -9.73 -9.85 -4.78
CA LYS A 172 -8.98 -10.67 -5.73
C LYS A 172 -8.13 -9.87 -6.70
N LEU A 173 -8.20 -8.52 -6.70
CA LEU A 173 -7.29 -7.60 -7.39
C LEU A 173 -7.56 -6.19 -6.85
N GLY A 174 -6.53 -5.50 -6.35
CA GLY A 174 -6.63 -4.06 -6.04
C GLY A 174 -6.26 -3.26 -7.28
N ALA A 175 -7.14 -2.43 -7.82
CA ALA A 175 -6.77 -1.49 -8.87
C ALA A 175 -6.72 -0.08 -8.27
N PHE A 176 -5.57 0.58 -8.35
CA PHE A 176 -5.50 2.03 -8.10
C PHE A 176 -5.71 2.74 -9.43
N ARG A 177 -6.69 3.64 -9.48
CA ARG A 177 -7.03 4.46 -10.66
C ARG A 177 -6.96 5.94 -10.34
#